data_AF-I1C925-F1
#
_entry.id   AF-I1C925-F1
#
_cell.length_a   1.000
_cell.length_b   1.000
_cell.length_c   1.000
_cell.angle_alpha   90.00
_cell.angle_beta   90.00
_cell.angle_gamma   90.00
#
_symmetry.space_group_name_H-M   'P 1'
#
loop_
_entity.id
_entity.type
_entity.pdbx_description
1 polymer ?
#
loop_
_entity_poly.entity_id
_entity_poly.type
_entity_poly.pdbx_seq_one_letter_code
_entity_poly.pdbx_strand_id
1 'polypeptide(L)'
;MKQAGIDTEKYGPHSICSAASTKAVEKGHSIEDAKRHANRSRNTQTFERFYYKPTTTLTLGSQITNSIFSTENPTTLEAGAEATKIVLGTTNNQNVAEVKAENVVNAHPTSWFSNLRNLF
;
A
#
# COMPACT_ATOMS: atom_id res chain seq x y z
N MET A 1 -13.38 15.28 12.24
CA MET A 1 -12.06 14.61 12.36
C MET A 1 -11.33 14.97 13.63
N LYS A 2 -10.90 16.23 13.82
CA LYS A 2 -10.25 16.68 15.07
C LYS A 2 -11.13 16.44 16.30
N GLN A 3 -12.43 16.75 16.21
CA GLN A 3 -13.42 16.45 17.26
C GLN A 3 -13.57 14.95 17.56
N ALA A 4 -13.22 14.08 16.61
CA ALA A 4 -13.26 12.62 16.79
C ALA A 4 -11.89 12.06 17.25
N GLY A 5 -10.94 12.92 17.63
CA GLY A 5 -9.60 12.52 18.06
C GLY A 5 -8.69 11.99 16.93
N ILE A 6 -9.07 12.19 15.66
CA ILE A 6 -8.23 11.75 14.54
C ILE A 6 -7.11 12.77 14.31
N ASP A 7 -5.87 12.29 14.39
CA ASP A 7 -4.68 13.04 14.00
C ASP A 7 -4.71 13.32 12.49
N THR A 8 -5.02 14.56 12.13
CA THR A 8 -5.13 15.01 10.73
C THR A 8 -3.79 15.27 10.07
N GLU A 9 -2.70 15.38 10.84
CA GLU A 9 -1.34 15.52 10.30
C GLU A 9 -0.84 14.16 9.82
N LYS A 10 -1.16 13.11 10.58
CA LYS A 10 -0.83 11.72 10.23
C LYS A 10 -1.81 11.10 9.23
N TYR A 11 -3.11 11.35 9.38
CA TYR A 11 -4.17 10.72 8.58
C TYR A 11 -4.86 11.74 7.68
N GLY A 12 -4.35 11.86 6.46
CA GLY A 12 -4.94 12.72 5.43
C GLY A 12 -6.22 12.17 4.79
N PRO A 13 -6.84 12.93 3.88
CA PRO A 13 -8.12 12.59 3.23
C PRO A 13 -8.15 11.19 2.61
N HIS A 14 -7.08 10.78 1.94
CA HIS A 14 -7.01 9.46 1.29
C HIS A 14 -7.07 8.30 2.29
N SER A 15 -6.42 8.44 3.46
CA SER A 15 -6.44 7.43 4.52
C SER A 15 -7.85 7.23 5.08
N ILE A 16 -8.61 8.31 5.24
CA ILE A 16 -10.01 8.26 5.70
C ILE A 16 -10.88 7.59 4.65
N CYS A 17 -10.75 8.00 3.38
CA CYS A 17 -11.49 7.38 2.27
C CYS A 17 -11.20 5.87 2.20
N SER A 18 -9.94 5.48 2.45
CA SER A 18 -9.54 4.08 2.49
C SER A 18 -10.17 3.32 3.65
N ALA A 19 -10.13 3.88 4.86
CA ALA A 19 -10.74 3.31 6.05
C ALA A 19 -12.28 3.17 5.89
N ALA A 20 -12.95 4.21 5.39
CA ALA A 20 -14.39 4.21 5.15
C ALA A 20 -14.79 3.20 4.06
N SER A 21 -14.05 3.16 2.94
CA SER A 21 -14.30 2.20 1.84
C SER A 21 -14.14 0.76 2.30
N THR A 22 -13.08 0.48 3.05
CA THR A 22 -12.86 -0.84 3.66
C THR A 22 -14.00 -1.17 4.61
N LYS A 23 -14.41 -0.23 5.47
CA LYS A 23 -15.48 -0.47 6.43
C LYS A 23 -16.83 -0.74 5.78
N ALA A 24 -17.13 -0.06 4.67
CA ALA A 24 -18.36 -0.29 3.92
C ALA A 24 -18.43 -1.74 3.39
N VAL A 25 -17.33 -2.24 2.82
CA VAL A 25 -17.25 -3.62 2.33
C VAL A 25 -17.33 -4.64 3.47
N GLU A 26 -16.62 -4.39 4.59
CA GLU A 26 -16.73 -5.23 5.81
C GLU A 26 -18.15 -5.29 6.38
N LYS A 27 -18.95 -4.24 6.17
CA LYS A 27 -20.36 -4.19 6.59
C LYS A 27 -21.31 -4.87 5.60
N GLY A 28 -20.79 -5.49 4.54
CA GLY A 28 -21.56 -6.27 3.58
C GLY A 28 -21.98 -5.50 2.33
N HIS A 29 -21.55 -4.25 2.16
CA HIS A 29 -21.81 -3.54 0.90
C HIS A 29 -20.89 -4.05 -0.20
N SER A 30 -21.41 -4.10 -1.43
CA SER A 30 -20.59 -4.50 -2.57
C SER A 30 -19.53 -3.44 -2.87
N ILE A 31 -18.41 -3.88 -3.45
CA ILE A 31 -17.35 -2.97 -3.94
C ILE A 31 -17.93 -1.99 -4.97
N GLU A 32 -18.87 -2.44 -5.82
CA GLU A 32 -19.49 -1.61 -6.84
C GLU A 32 -20.43 -0.54 -6.27
N ASP A 33 -21.07 -0.81 -5.13
CA ASP A 33 -21.85 0.19 -4.39
C ASP A 33 -20.92 1.21 -3.73
N ALA A 34 -19.82 0.76 -3.13
CA ALA A 34 -18.81 1.64 -2.54
C ALA A 34 -18.16 2.55 -3.59
N LYS A 35 -17.82 2.00 -4.77
CA LYS A 35 -17.33 2.78 -5.92
C LYS A 35 -18.36 3.79 -6.40
N ARG A 36 -19.63 3.38 -6.56
CA ARG A 36 -20.72 4.28 -6.97
C ARG A 36 -20.90 5.43 -5.97
N HIS A 37 -20.91 5.13 -4.68
CA HIS A 37 -21.04 6.12 -3.62
C HIS A 37 -19.88 7.13 -3.62
N ALA A 38 -18.65 6.64 -3.80
CA ALA A 38 -17.46 7.47 -3.85
C ALA A 38 -17.19 8.14 -5.21
N ASN A 39 -18.13 8.05 -6.16
CA ASN A 39 -17.99 8.50 -7.55
C ASN A 39 -16.66 8.02 -8.20
N ARG A 40 -16.31 6.76 -7.95
CA ARG A 40 -15.15 6.10 -8.55
C ARG A 40 -15.56 5.32 -9.79
N SER A 41 -14.65 5.23 -10.75
CA SER A 41 -14.84 4.41 -11.92
C SER A 41 -15.02 2.95 -11.52
N ARG A 42 -16.01 2.29 -12.15
CA ARG A 42 -16.24 0.84 -12.05
C ARG A 42 -15.28 0.03 -12.91
N ASN A 43 -14.72 0.67 -13.93
CA ASN A 43 -13.91 0.03 -14.96
C ASN A 43 -12.40 0.09 -14.66
N THR A 44 -12.01 0.61 -13.49
CA THR A 44 -10.61 0.66 -13.06
C THR A 44 -10.42 -0.02 -11.72
N GLN A 45 -9.20 -0.49 -11.48
CA GLN A 45 -8.79 -1.08 -10.19
C GLN A 45 -8.31 -0.03 -9.17
N THR A 46 -8.60 1.26 -9.40
CA THR A 46 -8.11 2.35 -8.53
C THR A 46 -8.64 2.19 -7.10
N PHE A 47 -9.88 1.72 -6.96
CA PHE A 47 -10.50 1.48 -5.67
C PHE A 47 -9.77 0.38 -4.90
N GLU A 48 -9.58 -0.77 -5.54
CA GLU A 48 -8.93 -1.96 -5.00
C GLU A 48 -7.47 -1.68 -4.60
N ARG A 49 -6.75 -0.91 -5.44
CA ARG A 49 -5.33 -0.63 -5.20
C ARG A 49 -5.09 0.38 -4.08
N PHE A 50 -5.91 1.43 -3.97
CA PHE A 50 -5.61 2.55 -3.07
C PHE A 50 -6.57 2.69 -1.89
N TYR A 51 -7.83 2.30 -2.04
CA TYR A 51 -8.90 2.60 -1.08
C TYR A 51 -9.50 1.37 -0.40
N TYR A 52 -9.41 0.19 -1.00
CA TYR A 52 -9.82 -1.05 -0.34
C TYR A 52 -8.62 -1.74 0.29
N LYS A 53 -8.60 -1.80 1.62
CA LYS A 53 -7.53 -2.41 2.43
C LYS A 53 -8.12 -3.40 3.43
N PRO A 54 -8.66 -4.55 2.96
CA PRO A 54 -9.26 -5.53 3.84
C PRO A 54 -8.23 -6.05 4.86
N THR A 55 -8.62 -6.07 6.13
CA THR A 55 -7.75 -6.50 7.24
C THR A 55 -7.30 -7.95 7.09
N THR A 56 -8.08 -8.78 6.39
CA THR A 56 -7.79 -10.20 6.14
C THR A 56 -6.55 -10.42 5.26
N THR A 57 -6.14 -9.44 4.47
CA THR A 57 -4.91 -9.56 3.65
C THR A 57 -3.65 -9.61 4.50
N LEU A 58 -3.66 -9.01 5.70
CA LEU A 58 -2.56 -9.14 6.67
C LEU A 58 -2.45 -10.57 7.20
N THR A 59 -3.59 -11.22 7.45
CA THR A 59 -3.62 -12.63 7.89
C THR A 59 -3.13 -13.57 6.80
N LEU A 60 -3.58 -13.39 5.55
CA LEU A 60 -3.12 -14.22 4.43
C LEU A 60 -1.63 -14.00 4.14
N GLY A 61 -1.16 -12.75 4.14
CA GLY A 61 0.26 -12.45 3.95
C GLY A 61 1.12 -13.08 5.04
N SER A 62 0.70 -12.95 6.31
CA SER A 62 1.39 -13.60 7.43
C SER A 62 1.36 -15.12 7.31
N GLN A 63 0.25 -15.73 6.87
CA GLN A 63 0.16 -17.17 6.63
C GLN A 63 1.13 -17.63 5.52
N ILE A 64 1.21 -16.87 4.42
CA ILE A 64 2.15 -17.17 3.32
C ILE A 64 3.60 -17.05 3.81
N THR A 65 3.94 -15.96 4.50
CA THR A 65 5.27 -15.76 5.08
C THR A 65 5.62 -16.88 6.04
N ASN A 66 4.73 -17.22 6.97
CA ASN A 66 4.94 -18.33 7.89
C ASN A 66 5.08 -19.66 7.11
N SER A 67 4.28 -19.93 6.09
CA SER A 67 4.47 -21.14 5.27
C SER A 67 5.82 -21.23 4.56
N ILE A 68 6.44 -20.10 4.19
CA ILE A 68 7.75 -20.06 3.54
C ILE A 68 8.89 -20.21 4.56
N PHE A 69 8.74 -19.59 5.74
CA PHE A 69 9.81 -19.45 6.73
C PHE A 69 9.64 -20.30 7.99
N SER A 70 8.53 -21.01 8.17
CA SER A 70 8.34 -21.97 9.25
C SER A 70 9.06 -23.27 8.91
N THR A 71 10.31 -23.38 9.35
CA THR A 71 11.06 -24.63 9.40
C THR A 71 10.57 -25.44 10.59
N GLU A 72 9.65 -26.39 10.38
CA GLU A 72 9.44 -27.45 11.36
C GLU A 72 10.65 -28.40 11.32
N ASN A 73 11.39 -28.44 12.44
CA ASN A 73 12.50 -29.32 12.80
C ASN A 73 13.86 -29.05 12.11
N PRO A 74 14.85 -28.44 12.79
CA PRO A 74 16.22 -28.88 12.59
C PRO A 74 16.29 -30.29 13.17
N THR A 75 16.24 -31.30 12.30
CA THR A 75 16.69 -32.64 12.65
C THR A 75 18.07 -32.50 13.31
N THR A 76 18.16 -32.87 14.59
CA THR A 76 19.43 -32.98 15.31
C THR A 76 20.30 -33.99 14.57
N LEU A 77 21.10 -33.50 13.62
CA LEU A 77 22.26 -34.21 13.11
C LEU A 77 23.42 -33.79 14.00
N GLU A 78 23.63 -34.57 15.05
CA GLU A 78 24.91 -34.64 15.74
C GLU A 78 25.96 -35.15 14.75
N ALA A 79 26.55 -34.22 14.01
CA ALA A 79 27.81 -34.44 13.32
C ALA A 79 28.52 -33.09 13.28
N GLY A 80 29.58 -32.98 14.09
CA GLY A 80 30.41 -31.80 14.20
C GLY A 80 30.87 -31.33 12.83
N ALA A 81 30.32 -30.21 12.38
CA ALA A 81 30.85 -29.43 11.28
C ALA A 81 30.76 -27.98 11.72
N GLU A 82 31.94 -27.34 11.83
CA GLU A 82 32.09 -25.95 12.19
C GLU A 82 31.14 -25.07 11.37
N ALA A 83 30.46 -24.16 12.06
CA ALA A 83 29.53 -23.23 11.44
C ALA A 83 30.27 -22.26 10.52
N THR A 84 30.35 -22.58 9.23
CA THR A 84 30.79 -21.64 8.21
C THR A 84 29.71 -20.57 8.04
N LYS A 85 29.91 -19.43 8.70
CA LYS A 85 29.08 -18.22 8.57
C LYS A 85 29.00 -17.80 7.10
N ILE A 86 27.89 -18.10 6.43
CA ILE A 86 27.59 -17.52 5.11
C ILE A 86 27.11 -16.09 5.35
N VAL A 87 28.04 -15.13 5.22
CA VAL A 87 27.70 -13.71 5.14
C VAL A 87 27.08 -13.47 3.77
N LEU A 88 25.75 -13.42 3.73
CA LEU A 88 25.01 -12.97 2.56
C LEU A 88 25.22 -11.45 2.44
N GLY A 89 26.25 -11.04 1.71
CA GLY A 89 26.45 -9.64 1.34
C GLY A 89 25.32 -9.21 0.42
N THR A 90 24.35 -8.46 0.94
CA THR A 90 23.36 -7.77 0.09
C THR A 90 24.07 -6.60 -0.59
N THR A 91 24.64 -6.83 -1.76
CA THR A 91 25.21 -5.76 -2.59
C THR A 91 24.05 -4.91 -3.13
N ASN A 92 23.83 -3.73 -2.53
CA ASN A 92 22.98 -2.70 -3.10
C ASN A 92 23.70 -2.13 -4.34
N ASN A 93 23.30 -2.57 -5.54
CA ASN A 93 23.70 -1.90 -6.78
C ASN A 93 22.79 -0.69 -7.02
N GLN A 94 22.94 0.35 -6.19
CA GLN A 94 22.55 1.70 -6.58
C GLN A 94 23.80 2.40 -7.12
N ASN A 95 24.11 2.12 -8.39
CA ASN A 95 24.83 3.08 -9.22
C ASN A 95 23.92 3.44 -10.39
N VAL A 96 23.02 4.40 -10.15
CA VAL A 96 22.43 5.20 -11.22
C VAL A 96 23.10 6.56 -11.12
N ALA A 97 24.05 6.79 -12.01
CA ALA A 97 24.63 8.11 -12.20
C ALA A 97 23.51 9.10 -12.57
N GLU A 98 23.45 10.21 -11.84
CA GLU A 98 22.57 11.34 -12.10
C GLU A 98 22.95 11.97 -13.45
N VAL A 99 22.26 11.55 -14.53
CA VAL A 99 22.23 12.33 -15.76
C VAL A 99 21.10 13.33 -15.61
N LYS A 100 21.46 14.62 -15.45
CA LYS A 100 20.54 15.74 -15.60
C LYS A 100 20.06 15.79 -17.05
N ALA A 101 18.98 15.07 -17.34
CA ALA A 101 18.15 15.35 -18.49
C ALA A 101 17.10 16.37 -18.06
N GLU A 102 17.23 17.61 -18.56
CA GLU A 102 16.19 18.62 -18.45
C GLU A 102 14.95 18.12 -19.20
N ASN A 103 14.00 17.55 -18.45
CA ASN A 103 12.74 17.14 -19.02
C ASN A 103 11.87 18.40 -19.12
N VAL A 104 11.90 19.06 -20.28
CA VAL A 104 10.99 20.16 -20.61
C VAL A 104 9.59 19.55 -20.70
N VAL A 105 8.91 19.50 -19.56
CA VAL A 105 7.47 19.22 -19.50
C VAL A 105 6.77 20.45 -20.03
N ASN A 106 6.35 20.40 -21.29
CA ASN A 106 5.32 21.30 -21.80
C ASN A 106 4.06 21.04 -20.97
N ALA A 107 3.82 21.91 -19.99
CA ALA A 107 2.64 21.89 -19.16
C ALA A 107 1.42 22.24 -20.02
N HIS A 108 0.68 21.22 -20.47
CA HIS A 108 -0.72 21.41 -20.82
C HIS A 108 -1.50 21.62 -19.51
N PRO A 109 -2.14 22.78 -19.28
CA PRO A 109 -2.89 22.99 -18.06
C PRO A 109 -4.11 22.06 -18.07
N THR A 110 -4.07 21.03 -17.22
CA THR A 110 -5.25 20.24 -16.89
C THR A 110 -6.18 21.14 -16.07
N SER A 111 -7.31 21.49 -16.68
CA SER A 111 -8.32 22.45 -16.20
C SER A 111 -9.04 22.04 -14.90
N TRP A 112 -8.62 20.97 -14.22
CA TRP A 112 -9.22 20.52 -12.97
C TRP A 112 -8.90 21.48 -11.81
N PHE A 113 -7.72 22.10 -11.78
CA PHE A 113 -7.33 22.96 -10.66
C PHE A 113 -8.03 24.34 -10.62
N SER A 114 -8.77 24.72 -11.66
CA SER A 114 -9.42 26.04 -11.73
C SER A 114 -10.69 26.17 -10.89
N ASN A 115 -11.37 25.06 -10.57
CA ASN A 115 -12.71 25.08 -9.98
C ASN A 115 -12.76 24.95 -8.45
N LEU A 116 -11.63 24.99 -7.76
CA LEU A 116 -11.58 24.92 -6.28
C LEU A 116 -11.34 26.29 -5.60
N ARG A 117 -11.20 27.37 -6.38
CA ARG A 117 -10.98 28.72 -5.84
C ARG A 117 -12.25 29.51 -5.50
N ASN A 118 -13.44 28.96 -5.75
CA ASN A 118 -14.72 29.64 -5.47
C ASN A 118 -15.56 28.95 -4.37
N LEU A 119 -14.93 28.12 -3.51
CA LEU A 119 -15.65 27.41 -2.44
C LEU A 119 -15.02 27.59 -1.04
N PHE A 120 -14.20 28.62 -0.85
CA PHE A 120 -13.79 29.11 0.48
C PHE A 120 -13.78 30.63 0.49
#